data_AF-A0A5E4QHF4-F1
#
_entry.id   AF-A0A5E4QHF4-F1
#
_cell.length_a   1.000
_cell.length_b   1.000
_cell.length_c   1.000
_cell.angle_alpha   90.00
_cell.angle_beta   90.00
_cell.angle_gamma   90.00
#
_symmetry.space_group_name_H-M   'P 1'
#
loop_
_entity.id
_entity.type
_entity.pdbx_description
1 polymer ?
#
loop_
_entity_poly.entity_id
_entity_poly.type
_entity_poly.pdbx_seq_one_letter_code
_entity_poly.pdbx_strand_id
1 'polypeptide(L)'
;MAPKKKIDYRDISDGLKKLRDFLLGRKHNLHGRFMPFISPRSIPPAEIPRCPEYKYSNQYYHKRNVFHSVHPPIVAPIAEGPPLEGDPGKKSLRPECLCFPCPPTPGPVWWWDGHCYYETVPDSPVKEVAVKSPEPPCPRPT
;
A
#
# COMPACT_ATOMS: atom_id res chain seq x y z
N MET A 1 -44.83 14.48 -39.59
CA MET A 1 -43.52 15.18 -39.48
C MET A 1 -42.49 14.20 -38.94
N ALA A 2 -41.41 13.93 -39.68
CA ALA A 2 -40.35 13.05 -39.19
C ALA A 2 -39.60 13.71 -38.02
N PRO A 3 -39.22 12.97 -36.96
CA PRO A 3 -38.45 13.54 -35.85
C PRO A 3 -37.06 13.98 -36.35
N LYS A 4 -36.67 15.21 -36.02
CA LYS A 4 -35.32 15.72 -36.33
C LYS A 4 -34.30 14.89 -35.54
N LYS A 5 -33.36 14.25 -36.25
CA LYS A 5 -32.23 13.52 -35.64
C LYS A 5 -31.44 14.50 -34.77
N LYS A 6 -31.37 14.24 -33.46
CA LYS A 6 -30.56 15.04 -32.53
C LYS A 6 -29.09 14.81 -32.89
N ILE A 7 -28.44 15.86 -33.39
CA ILE A 7 -27.00 15.84 -33.67
C ILE A 7 -26.28 15.94 -32.33
N ASP A 8 -25.29 15.09 -32.12
CA ASP A 8 -24.46 15.12 -30.92
C ASP A 8 -23.74 16.47 -30.79
N TYR A 9 -23.57 16.93 -29.56
CA TYR A 9 -23.14 18.29 -29.24
C TYR A 9 -21.74 18.57 -29.82
N ARG A 10 -21.66 19.12 -31.04
CA ARG A 10 -20.42 19.48 -31.75
C ARG A 10 -19.60 18.33 -32.37
N ASP A 11 -20.25 17.27 -32.84
CA ASP A 11 -19.57 16.32 -33.74
C ASP A 11 -19.64 16.78 -35.21
N ILE A 12 -18.78 16.22 -36.04
CA ILE A 12 -18.76 16.46 -37.48
C ILE A 12 -19.98 15.75 -38.12
N SER A 13 -20.38 16.15 -39.33
CA SER A 13 -21.45 15.48 -40.09
C SER A 13 -21.23 13.95 -40.17
N ASP A 14 -22.32 13.18 -40.20
CA ASP A 14 -22.29 11.71 -40.18
C ASP A 14 -21.35 11.09 -41.24
N GLY A 15 -21.25 11.73 -42.42
CA GLY A 15 -20.36 11.29 -43.50
C GLY A 15 -18.88 11.47 -43.16
N LEU A 16 -18.50 12.65 -42.67
CA LEU A 16 -17.13 12.93 -42.26
C LEU A 16 -16.73 12.15 -41.00
N LYS A 17 -17.68 11.86 -40.11
CA LYS A 17 -17.49 10.97 -38.96
C LYS A 17 -17.11 9.56 -39.40
N LYS A 18 -17.83 8.99 -40.38
CA LYS A 18 -17.50 7.66 -40.94
C LYS A 18 -16.15 7.65 -41.63
N LEU A 19 -15.84 8.69 -42.40
CA LEU A 19 -14.53 8.82 -43.06
C LEU A 19 -13.40 8.87 -42.03
N ARG A 20 -13.56 9.69 -40.98
CA ARG A 20 -12.61 9.80 -39.86
C ARG A 20 -12.41 8.45 -39.15
N ASP A 21 -13.50 7.78 -38.78
CA ASP A 21 -13.44 6.51 -38.06
C ASP A 21 -12.83 5.39 -38.92
N PHE A 22 -13.07 5.43 -40.24
CA PHE A 22 -12.41 4.54 -41.20
C PHE A 22 -10.90 4.78 -41.25
N LEU A 23 -10.45 6.04 -41.40
CA LEU A 23 -9.03 6.38 -41.44
C LEU A 23 -8.29 6.08 -40.12
N LEU A 24 -8.97 6.19 -38.98
CA LEU A 24 -8.41 5.89 -37.67
C LEU A 24 -8.39 4.38 -37.33
N GLY A 25 -9.14 3.55 -38.06
CA GLY A 25 -9.35 2.13 -37.72
C GLY A 25 -10.08 1.91 -36.39
N ARG A 26 -10.64 2.98 -35.79
CA ARG A 26 -11.36 2.95 -34.51
C ARG A 26 -12.35 4.11 -34.44
N LYS A 27 -13.38 3.96 -33.61
CA LYS A 27 -14.30 5.06 -33.30
C LYS A 27 -13.55 6.18 -32.59
N HIS A 28 -13.63 7.39 -33.12
CA HIS A 28 -13.01 8.56 -32.49
C HIS A 28 -13.72 8.91 -31.17
N ASN A 29 -12.94 9.08 -30.11
CA ASN A 29 -13.42 9.53 -28.80
C ASN A 29 -13.20 11.04 -28.67
N LEU A 30 -14.28 11.79 -28.40
CA LEU A 30 -14.22 13.24 -28.22
C LEU A 30 -13.65 13.55 -26.83
N HIS A 31 -12.47 14.15 -26.79
CA HIS A 31 -11.81 14.59 -25.53
C HIS A 31 -12.48 15.84 -24.91
N GLY A 32 -13.35 16.51 -25.65
CA GLY A 32 -14.06 17.69 -25.18
C GLY A 32 -15.02 17.37 -24.03
N ARG A 33 -15.04 18.24 -23.02
CA ARG A 33 -16.01 18.14 -21.92
C ARG A 33 -17.27 18.91 -22.31
N PHE A 34 -18.35 18.18 -22.59
CA PHE A 34 -19.62 18.80 -22.95
C PHE A 34 -20.51 18.99 -21.72
N MET A 35 -21.26 20.08 -21.71
CA MET A 35 -22.12 20.49 -20.60
C MET A 35 -23.12 19.43 -20.09
N PRO A 36 -23.78 18.61 -20.93
CA PRO A 36 -24.69 17.56 -20.41
C PRO A 36 -23.98 16.35 -19.81
N PHE A 37 -22.69 16.15 -20.11
CA PHE A 37 -21.89 15.01 -19.63
C PHE A 37 -20.93 15.40 -18.50
N ILE A 38 -20.92 16.67 -18.09
CA ILE A 38 -20.15 17.15 -16.95
C ILE A 38 -21.11 17.49 -15.81
N SER A 39 -20.67 17.30 -14.57
CA SER A 39 -21.41 17.80 -13.42
C SER A 39 -21.62 19.31 -13.52
N PRO A 40 -22.76 19.84 -13.07
CA PRO A 40 -22.97 21.28 -13.00
C PRO A 40 -21.91 21.95 -12.11
N ARG A 41 -21.65 23.23 -12.35
CA ARG A 41 -20.73 24.02 -11.51
C ARG A 41 -21.34 24.34 -10.13
N SER A 42 -22.66 24.30 -10.01
CA SER A 42 -23.37 24.43 -8.74
C SER A 42 -23.44 23.07 -8.07
N ILE A 43 -22.85 22.96 -6.88
CA ILE A 43 -22.81 21.72 -6.08
C ILE A 43 -23.75 21.92 -4.88
N PRO A 44 -24.69 21.01 -4.61
CA PRO A 44 -25.52 21.09 -3.41
C PRO A 44 -24.66 20.93 -2.13
N PRO A 45 -25.13 21.42 -0.97
CA PRO A 45 -24.43 21.17 0.29
C PRO A 45 -24.31 19.66 0.52
N ALA A 46 -23.09 19.18 0.77
CA ALA A 46 -22.82 17.77 1.00
C ALA A 46 -23.11 17.38 2.46
N GLU A 47 -23.81 16.27 2.67
CA GLU A 47 -23.91 15.62 3.98
C GLU A 47 -22.73 14.66 4.14
N ILE A 48 -21.66 15.14 4.76
CA ILE A 48 -20.44 14.35 4.99
C ILE A 48 -20.68 13.46 6.22
N PRO A 49 -20.52 12.12 6.12
CA PRO A 49 -20.63 11.27 7.29
C PRO A 49 -19.56 11.65 8.31
N ARG A 50 -19.95 11.71 9.59
CA ARG A 50 -19.00 11.99 10.66
C ARG A 50 -18.03 10.82 10.83
N CYS A 51 -16.82 11.12 11.29
CA CYS A 51 -15.78 10.13 11.59
C CYS A 51 -16.35 8.99 12.48
N PRO A 52 -15.89 7.72 12.32
CA PRO A 52 -16.28 6.61 13.20
C PRO A 52 -16.08 6.87 14.69
N GLU A 53 -15.17 7.80 15.03
CA GLU A 53 -14.94 8.29 16.37
C GLU A 53 -15.98 9.34 16.83
N TYR A 54 -17.14 9.49 16.21
CA TYR A 54 -18.19 10.40 16.69
C TYR A 54 -19.17 9.66 17.62
N LYS A 55 -18.72 9.23 18.80
CA LYS A 55 -19.61 8.65 19.83
C LYS A 55 -19.80 9.65 20.97
N TYR A 56 -21.02 9.80 21.45
CA TYR A 56 -21.32 10.76 22.51
C TYR A 56 -20.75 10.37 23.89
N SER A 57 -20.47 9.09 24.12
CA SER A 57 -19.97 8.58 25.40
C SER A 57 -18.77 7.63 25.20
N ASN A 58 -17.99 7.45 26.26
CA ASN A 58 -16.84 6.54 26.32
C ASN A 58 -15.69 6.85 25.33
N GLN A 59 -15.46 8.13 25.01
CA GLN A 59 -14.40 8.59 24.11
C GLN A 59 -13.43 9.59 24.76
N TYR A 60 -12.83 9.18 25.88
CA TYR A 60 -11.84 10.02 26.54
C TYR A 60 -10.56 10.13 25.70
N TYR A 61 -10.05 11.36 25.54
CA TYR A 61 -8.86 11.64 24.73
C TYR A 61 -7.63 10.81 25.15
N HIS A 62 -7.43 10.60 26.46
CA HIS A 62 -6.31 9.81 26.97
C HIS A 62 -6.31 8.34 26.51
N LYS A 63 -7.46 7.76 26.16
CA LYS A 63 -7.55 6.36 25.70
C LYS A 63 -7.21 6.19 24.22
N ARG A 64 -7.32 7.26 23.42
CA ARG A 64 -7.08 7.25 21.96
C ARG A 64 -5.80 8.00 21.56
N ASN A 65 -5.13 8.64 22.51
CA ASN A 65 -3.96 9.44 22.21
C ASN A 65 -2.76 8.56 21.86
N VAL A 66 -2.49 8.40 20.57
CA VAL A 66 -1.35 7.64 20.03
C VAL A 66 -0.02 8.25 20.47
N PHE A 67 0.04 9.56 20.76
CA PHE A 67 1.27 10.18 21.24
C PHE A 67 1.75 9.61 22.59
N HIS A 68 0.84 9.08 23.41
CA HIS A 68 1.20 8.42 24.67
C HIS A 68 1.46 6.91 24.54
N SER A 69 1.17 6.31 23.38
CA SER A 69 1.49 4.89 23.13
C SER A 69 2.89 4.68 22.55
N VAL A 70 3.58 5.76 22.17
CA VAL A 70 4.97 5.69 21.68
C VAL A 70 5.91 5.45 22.86
N HIS A 71 6.51 4.28 22.90
CA HIS A 71 7.56 3.95 23.86
C HIS A 71 8.94 4.39 23.34
N PRO A 72 9.89 4.70 24.23
CA PRO A 72 11.27 4.94 23.81
C PRO A 72 11.83 3.69 23.10
N PRO A 73 12.73 3.86 22.11
CA PRO A 73 13.29 2.74 21.39
C PRO A 73 14.05 1.82 22.35
N ILE A 74 13.81 0.51 22.21
CA ILE A 74 14.62 -0.50 22.90
C ILE A 74 15.94 -0.58 22.14
N VAL A 75 17.03 -0.23 22.80
CA VAL A 75 18.36 -0.28 22.18
C VAL A 75 18.85 -1.72 22.22
N ALA A 76 19.20 -2.27 21.06
CA ALA A 76 19.83 -3.58 20.99
C ALA A 76 21.22 -3.50 21.62
N PRO A 77 21.63 -4.47 22.46
CA PRO A 77 22.90 -4.44 23.19
C PRO A 77 24.15 -4.41 22.29
N ILE A 78 23.98 -4.67 20.99
CA ILE A 78 25.02 -4.66 19.95
C ILE A 78 25.24 -3.23 19.42
N ALA A 79 24.23 -2.36 19.49
CA ALA A 79 24.23 -1.02 18.91
C ALA A 79 24.76 0.07 19.86
N GLU A 80 24.96 -0.25 21.16
CA GLU A 80 25.37 0.72 22.19
C GLU A 80 26.87 1.07 22.14
N GLY A 81 27.67 0.40 21.31
CA GLY A 81 29.13 0.55 21.33
C GLY A 81 29.74 0.08 22.67
N PRO A 82 31.03 0.37 22.92
CA PRO A 82 31.61 0.18 24.24
C PRO A 82 30.86 1.06 25.25
N PRO A 83 30.57 0.59 26.49
CA PRO A 83 29.95 1.43 27.51
C PRO A 83 30.77 2.70 27.70
N LEU A 84 30.14 3.87 27.58
CA LEU A 84 30.73 5.12 28.07
C LEU A 84 30.96 4.92 29.57
N GLU A 85 32.20 5.11 30.02
CA GLU A 85 32.65 4.85 31.40
C GLU A 85 31.69 5.47 32.43
N GLY A 86 30.85 4.64 33.09
CA GLY A 86 29.98 5.14 34.16
C GLY A 86 28.77 4.30 34.57
N ASP A 87 28.20 3.47 33.69
CA ASP A 87 26.99 2.69 34.03
C ASP A 87 27.31 1.21 34.32
N PRO A 88 27.44 0.77 35.60
CA PRO A 88 27.85 -0.60 35.95
C PRO A 88 26.81 -1.69 35.60
N GLY A 89 25.68 -1.32 34.98
CA GLY A 89 24.59 -2.24 34.61
C GLY A 89 24.48 -2.57 33.12
N LYS A 90 25.18 -1.87 32.22
CA LYS A 90 25.05 -2.07 30.75
C LYS A 90 26.09 -3.06 30.24
N LYS A 91 25.67 -4.31 30.04
CA LYS A 91 26.49 -5.35 29.40
C LYS A 91 26.45 -5.16 27.88
N SER A 92 27.42 -4.43 27.34
CA SER A 92 27.66 -4.40 25.89
C SER A 92 28.07 -5.81 25.42
N LEU A 93 27.29 -6.40 24.52
CA LEU A 93 27.58 -7.71 23.95
C LEU A 93 28.45 -7.51 22.70
N ARG A 94 29.65 -8.11 22.69
CA ARG A 94 30.48 -8.11 21.47
C ARG A 94 29.77 -8.93 20.39
N PRO A 95 29.74 -8.46 19.13
CA PRO A 95 29.08 -9.16 18.03
C PRO A 95 29.68 -10.55 17.79
N GLU A 96 30.97 -10.73 18.08
CA GLU A 96 31.71 -11.99 17.97
C GLU A 96 31.23 -13.07 18.96
N CYS A 97 30.58 -12.67 20.07
CA CYS A 97 30.04 -13.60 21.06
C CYS A 97 28.63 -14.13 20.69
N LEU A 98 28.05 -13.67 19.58
CA LEU A 98 26.72 -14.06 19.13
C LEU A 98 26.84 -15.19 18.10
N CYS A 99 26.60 -16.41 18.54
CA CYS A 99 26.45 -17.54 17.62
C CYS A 99 24.96 -17.70 17.29
N PHE A 100 24.58 -17.31 16.07
CA PHE A 100 23.26 -17.65 15.53
C PHE A 100 23.36 -18.99 14.78
N PRO A 101 22.43 -19.93 14.99
CA PRO A 101 22.41 -21.19 14.23
C PRO A 101 22.10 -20.97 12.74
N CYS A 102 21.43 -19.86 12.40
CA CYS A 102 21.14 -19.40 11.04
C CYS A 102 21.14 -17.86 10.99
N PRO A 103 21.45 -17.23 9.84
CA PRO A 103 21.43 -15.77 9.75
C PRO A 103 20.01 -15.23 9.99
N PRO A 104 19.83 -14.23 10.86
CA PRO A 104 18.51 -13.64 11.08
C PRO A 104 18.05 -12.85 9.85
N THR A 105 16.81 -13.09 9.40
CA THR A 105 16.16 -12.33 8.33
C THR A 105 15.21 -11.27 8.93
N PRO A 106 15.12 -10.06 8.36
CA PRO A 106 14.27 -8.98 8.90
C PRO A 106 12.76 -9.29 8.82
N GLY A 107 12.35 -10.25 7.99
CA GLY A 107 10.98 -10.70 7.83
C GLY A 107 10.88 -11.79 6.76
N PRO A 108 9.69 -12.39 6.55
CA PRO A 108 9.46 -13.34 5.47
C PRO A 108 9.52 -12.65 4.10
N VAL A 109 9.96 -13.39 3.08
CA VAL A 109 9.94 -12.92 1.69
C VAL A 109 8.50 -12.79 1.19
N TRP A 110 8.21 -11.71 0.45
CA TRP A 110 6.89 -11.52 -0.16
C TRP A 110 6.78 -12.33 -1.46
N TRP A 111 5.61 -12.93 -1.71
CA TRP A 111 5.38 -13.79 -2.89
C TRP A 111 5.48 -13.07 -4.25
N TRP A 112 5.34 -11.75 -4.27
CA TRP A 112 5.44 -10.86 -5.44
C TRP A 112 6.78 -10.11 -5.48
N ASP A 113 7.57 -10.20 -4.41
CA ASP A 113 8.98 -9.80 -4.37
C ASP A 113 9.81 -10.94 -4.95
N GLY A 114 9.49 -11.28 -6.21
CA GLY A 114 9.96 -12.43 -6.98
C GLY A 114 11.41 -12.30 -7.43
N HIS A 115 12.28 -12.10 -6.46
CA HIS A 115 13.72 -12.11 -6.60
C HIS A 115 14.27 -13.33 -5.87
N CYS A 116 14.01 -14.52 -6.43
CA CYS A 116 14.66 -15.77 -6.07
C CYS A 116 16.16 -15.74 -6.45
N TYR A 117 16.93 -14.73 -6.01
CA TYR A 117 18.38 -14.68 -6.26
C TYR A 117 19.15 -15.74 -5.46
N TYR A 118 18.50 -16.44 -4.52
CA TYR A 118 19.14 -17.41 -3.62
C TYR A 118 18.85 -18.88 -3.95
N GLU A 119 18.25 -19.20 -5.11
CA GLU A 119 18.12 -20.61 -5.56
C GLU A 119 19.47 -21.30 -5.85
N THR A 120 20.60 -20.61 -5.68
CA THR A 120 21.95 -21.16 -5.88
C THR A 120 22.76 -21.33 -4.60
N VAL A 121 22.21 -21.03 -3.42
CA VAL A 121 22.87 -21.41 -2.17
C VAL A 121 22.42 -22.82 -1.82
N PRO A 122 23.30 -23.84 -1.81
CA PRO A 122 22.92 -25.17 -1.39
C PRO A 122 22.38 -25.11 0.03
N ASP A 123 21.18 -25.66 0.24
CA ASP A 123 20.57 -25.75 1.56
C ASP A 123 21.56 -26.41 2.53
N SER A 124 21.81 -25.73 3.65
CA SER A 124 22.53 -26.33 4.77
C SER A 124 21.75 -27.58 5.21
N PRO A 125 22.39 -28.71 5.54
CA PRO A 125 21.67 -29.92 5.92
C PRO A 125 20.74 -29.62 7.09
N VAL A 126 19.43 -29.57 6.79
CA VAL A 126 18.37 -29.27 7.74
C VAL A 126 18.32 -30.40 8.75
N LYS A 127 18.63 -30.11 10.01
CA LYS A 127 18.07 -30.90 11.12
C LYS A 127 16.57 -30.62 11.11
N GLU A 128 15.77 -31.65 10.87
CA GLU A 128 14.31 -31.62 10.90
C GLU A 128 13.82 -31.10 12.26
N VAL A 129 13.67 -29.78 12.37
CA VAL A 129 12.89 -29.16 13.43
C VAL A 129 11.66 -28.62 12.72
N ALA A 130 10.52 -29.22 13.02
CA ALA A 130 9.21 -28.84 12.50
C ALA A 130 8.85 -27.42 12.95
N VAL A 131 9.42 -26.41 12.29
CA VAL A 131 9.00 -25.03 12.41
C VAL A 131 7.89 -24.83 11.39
N LYS A 132 6.64 -24.73 11.86
CA LYS A 132 5.51 -24.27 11.04
C LYS A 132 5.91 -22.93 10.42
N SER A 133 6.14 -22.93 9.11
CA SER A 133 6.39 -21.70 8.35
C SER A 133 5.19 -20.77 8.57
N PRO A 134 5.38 -19.52 9.01
CA PRO A 134 4.27 -18.59 9.20
C PRO A 134 3.58 -18.39 7.84
N GLU A 135 2.26 -18.54 7.83
CA GLU A 135 1.45 -18.28 6.64
C GLU A 135 1.72 -16.87 6.13
N PRO A 136 1.85 -16.65 4.81
CA PRO A 136 2.09 -15.33 4.27
C PRO A 136 0.93 -14.39 4.68
N PRO A 137 1.20 -13.12 4.98
CA PRO A 137 0.21 -12.17 5.50
C PRO A 137 -0.93 -11.85 4.52
N CYS A 138 -0.86 -12.34 3.28
CA CYS A 138 -1.90 -12.17 2.28
C CYS A 138 -2.13 -13.49 1.53
N PRO A 139 -3.39 -13.90 1.30
CA PRO A 139 -3.68 -15.03 0.43
C PRO A 139 -3.25 -14.70 -1.00
N ARG A 140 -2.72 -15.71 -1.70
CA ARG A 140 -2.40 -15.62 -3.13
C ARG A 140 -3.70 -15.35 -3.90
N PRO A 141 -3.77 -14.37 -4.82
CA PRO A 141 -4.95 -14.18 -5.65
C PRO A 141 -5.16 -15.44 -6.50
N THR A 142 -6.39 -15.96 -6.48
CA THR A 142 -6.88 -17.05 -7.34
C THR A 142 -7.06 -16.59 -8.77
#